data_AF-A0A3M8D0K0-F1
#
_entry.id   AF-A0A3M8D0K0-F1
#
_cell.length_a   1.000
_cell.length_b   1.000
_cell.length_c   1.000
_cell.angle_alpha   90.00
_cell.angle_beta   90.00
_cell.angle_gamma   90.00
#
_symmetry.space_group_name_H-M   'P 1'
#
loop_
_entity.id
_entity.type
_entity.pdbx_description
1 polymer ?
#
loop_
_entity_poly.entity_id
_entity_poly.type
_entity_poly.pdbx_seq_one_letter_code
_entity_poly.pdbx_strand_id
1 'polypeptide(L)'
;MSNRLTRSEYLVTYMIIITLACFVGGFFLGAGVMKARIQSDLQASAKAEQEALEKERLLKEQKLYRDQDFIRYYYSITVHIQELKDKHFSTAAQFSGKTKSEQKALMKELQELAQTTRKELEGANIASTSQLLVDSKYAYINSLDAYRAGLDQLLEKLSLGSLTPDDLLTMRNQTGFINQWNAATALQYQAMATWEAVYVTKQQAVPKVQPAQVSPAQWKAYPYHMRNFLAAEALVKSQQFYPFYPEDLTARIDSVLQGETATTFGWKDIDQAARMLEATDAVRLGDFQSMRSQLYPDLKAPEIPTFSK
;
A
#
# COMPACT_ATOMS: atom_id res chain seq x y z
N MET A 1 -56.17 36.55 -50.62
CA MET A 1 -54.82 35.94 -50.59
C MET A 1 -54.79 34.90 -49.48
N SER A 2 -55.02 33.63 -49.83
CA SER A 2 -54.84 32.51 -48.92
C SER A 2 -53.37 32.07 -48.98
N ASN A 3 -52.54 32.59 -48.10
CA ASN A 3 -51.15 32.17 -47.94
C ASN A 3 -51.11 30.77 -47.33
N ARG A 4 -51.35 29.74 -48.16
CA ARG A 4 -51.10 28.35 -47.80
C ARG A 4 -49.61 28.07 -47.95
N LEU A 5 -48.98 27.65 -46.86
CA LEU A 5 -47.59 27.20 -46.84
C LEU A 5 -47.34 26.16 -47.93
N THR A 6 -46.20 26.30 -48.61
CA THR A 6 -45.70 25.33 -49.60
C THR A 6 -45.25 24.05 -48.90
N ARG A 7 -45.26 22.90 -49.60
CA ARG A 7 -44.92 21.59 -49.01
C ARG A 7 -43.55 21.57 -48.31
N SER A 8 -42.59 22.35 -48.81
CA SER A 8 -41.27 22.53 -48.21
C SER A 8 -41.32 23.27 -46.87
N GLU A 9 -42.16 24.30 -46.74
CA GLU A 9 -42.30 25.09 -45.50
C GLU A 9 -42.96 24.30 -44.38
N TYR A 10 -43.92 23.42 -44.70
CA TYR A 10 -44.46 22.46 -43.73
C TYR A 10 -43.38 21.50 -43.22
N LEU A 11 -42.53 20.97 -44.11
CA LEU A 11 -41.48 20.02 -43.75
C LEU A 11 -40.43 20.66 -42.82
N VAL A 12 -40.02 21.90 -43.11
CA VAL A 12 -39.12 22.68 -42.24
C VAL A 12 -39.76 22.96 -40.88
N THR A 13 -41.04 23.34 -40.84
CA THR A 13 -41.75 23.60 -39.59
C THR A 13 -41.86 22.35 -38.71
N TYR A 14 -42.18 21.19 -39.30
CA TYR A 14 -42.20 19.92 -38.56
C TYR A 14 -40.81 19.52 -38.05
N MET A 15 -39.74 19.71 -38.84
CA MET A 15 -38.36 19.46 -38.40
C MET A 15 -37.99 20.34 -37.19
N ILE A 16 -38.37 21.61 -37.19
CA ILE A 16 -38.12 22.53 -36.07
C ILE A 16 -38.89 22.06 -34.82
N ILE A 17 -40.16 21.70 -34.95
CA ILE A 17 -40.98 21.23 -33.82
C ILE A 17 -40.41 19.93 -33.23
N ILE A 18 -40.02 18.97 -34.09
CA ILE A 18 -39.42 17.71 -33.65
C ILE A 18 -38.08 17.94 -32.97
N THR A 19 -37.22 18.79 -33.54
CA THR A 19 -35.91 19.12 -32.94
C THR A 19 -36.08 19.81 -31.59
N LEU A 20 -37.06 20.71 -31.46
CA LEU A 20 -37.38 21.37 -30.18
C LEU A 20 -37.91 20.36 -29.15
N ALA A 21 -38.79 19.44 -29.55
CA ALA A 21 -39.30 18.39 -28.68
C ALA A 21 -38.17 17.43 -28.22
N CYS A 22 -37.26 17.05 -29.12
CA CYS A 22 -36.07 16.27 -28.79
C CYS A 22 -35.13 17.03 -27.84
N PHE A 23 -34.92 18.32 -28.04
CA PHE A 23 -34.08 19.15 -27.17
C PHE A 23 -34.66 19.25 -25.75
N VAL A 24 -35.97 19.54 -25.64
CA VAL A 24 -36.67 19.63 -24.34
C VAL A 24 -36.69 18.26 -23.65
N GLY A 25 -36.98 17.17 -24.38
CA GLY A 25 -36.95 15.82 -23.83
C GLY A 25 -35.55 15.42 -23.35
N GLY A 26 -34.51 15.71 -24.14
CA GLY A 26 -33.12 15.48 -23.78
C GLY A 26 -32.68 16.28 -22.55
N PHE A 27 -33.14 17.53 -22.43
CA PHE A 27 -32.87 18.39 -21.27
C PHE A 27 -33.46 17.80 -19.98
N PHE A 28 -34.73 17.38 -19.98
CA PHE A 28 -35.37 16.81 -18.80
C PHE A 28 -34.79 15.44 -18.41
N LEU A 29 -34.44 14.60 -19.39
CA LEU A 29 -33.73 13.34 -19.13
C LEU A 29 -32.35 13.58 -18.52
N GLY A 30 -31.57 14.52 -19.08
CA GLY A 30 -30.27 14.92 -18.54
C GLY A 30 -30.36 15.48 -17.12
N ALA A 31 -31.35 16.33 -16.84
CA ALA A 31 -31.60 16.87 -15.51
C ALA A 31 -31.97 15.78 -14.48
N GLY A 32 -32.77 14.78 -14.88
CA GLY A 32 -33.12 13.64 -14.05
C GLY A 32 -31.91 12.79 -13.67
N VAL A 33 -31.04 12.47 -14.64
CA VAL A 33 -29.79 11.73 -14.40
C VAL A 33 -28.84 12.51 -13.49
N MET A 34 -28.68 13.82 -13.71
CA MET A 34 -27.83 14.66 -12.88
C MET A 34 -28.33 14.73 -11.44
N LYS A 35 -29.65 14.92 -11.23
CA LYS A 35 -30.26 14.94 -9.90
C LYS A 35 -30.08 13.61 -9.17
N ALA A 36 -30.27 12.49 -9.85
CA ALA A 36 -30.07 11.15 -9.27
C ALA A 36 -28.61 10.94 -8.83
N ARG A 37 -27.64 11.38 -9.65
CA ARG A 37 -26.22 11.30 -9.34
C ARG A 37 -25.82 12.18 -8.16
N ILE A 38 -26.30 13.42 -8.12
CA ILE A 38 -26.06 14.32 -6.96
C ILE A 38 -26.64 13.71 -5.69
N GLN A 39 -27.85 13.14 -5.76
CA GLN A 39 -28.47 12.52 -4.60
C GLN A 39 -27.74 11.26 -4.15
N SER A 40 -27.23 10.43 -5.07
CA SER A 40 -26.40 9.27 -4.70
C SER A 40 -25.07 9.69 -4.07
N ASP A 41 -24.43 10.73 -4.59
CA ASP A 41 -23.16 11.23 -4.07
C ASP A 41 -23.34 11.85 -2.66
N LEU A 42 -24.46 12.55 -2.44
CA LEU A 42 -24.85 13.06 -1.12
C LEU A 42 -25.14 11.92 -0.12
N GLN A 43 -25.82 10.87 -0.55
CA GLN A 43 -26.06 9.70 0.31
C GLN A 43 -24.77 8.94 0.64
N ALA A 44 -23.88 8.77 -0.34
CA ALA A 44 -22.59 8.13 -0.14
C ALA A 44 -21.69 8.94 0.82
N SER A 45 -21.63 10.26 0.65
CA SER A 45 -20.87 11.14 1.55
C SER A 45 -21.44 11.16 2.97
N ALA A 46 -22.76 11.24 3.14
CA ALA A 46 -23.40 11.17 4.46
C ALA A 46 -23.14 9.81 5.15
N LYS A 47 -23.16 8.71 4.40
CA LYS A 47 -22.83 7.39 4.95
C LYS A 47 -21.36 7.28 5.35
N ALA A 48 -20.45 7.79 4.53
CA ALA A 48 -19.02 7.84 4.85
C ALA A 48 -18.74 8.71 6.09
N GLU A 49 -19.48 9.80 6.29
CA GLU A 49 -19.39 10.63 7.49
C GLU A 49 -19.88 9.88 8.73
N GLN A 50 -21.01 9.18 8.65
CA GLN A 50 -21.51 8.33 9.75
C GLN A 50 -20.53 7.21 10.11
N GLU A 51 -19.98 6.52 9.12
CA GLU A 51 -18.97 5.48 9.32
C GLU A 51 -17.68 6.05 9.94
N ALA A 52 -17.29 7.27 9.57
CA ALA A 52 -16.14 7.96 10.18
C ALA A 52 -16.40 8.32 11.65
N LEU A 53 -17.60 8.82 11.98
CA LEU A 53 -18.01 9.13 13.35
C LEU A 53 -18.10 7.88 14.23
N GLU A 54 -18.64 6.78 13.69
CA GLU A 54 -18.67 5.50 14.40
C GLU A 54 -17.26 4.96 14.63
N LYS A 55 -16.38 5.04 13.64
CA LYS A 55 -14.97 4.66 13.78
C LYS A 55 -14.28 5.49 14.85
N GLU A 56 -14.51 6.81 14.89
CA GLU A 56 -13.97 7.68 15.94
C GLU A 56 -14.49 7.29 17.32
N ARG A 57 -15.78 6.97 17.44
CA ARG A 57 -16.37 6.46 18.69
C ARG A 57 -15.71 5.16 19.12
N LEU A 58 -15.56 4.19 18.21
CA LEU A 58 -14.94 2.90 18.51
C LEU A 58 -13.44 3.03 18.85
N LEU A 59 -12.73 4.00 18.25
CA LEU A 59 -11.36 4.35 18.65
C LEU A 59 -11.31 4.89 20.08
N LYS A 60 -12.22 5.82 20.43
CA LYS A 60 -12.34 6.35 21.80
C LYS A 60 -12.68 5.26 22.82
N GLU A 61 -13.53 4.31 22.42
CA GLU A 61 -13.90 3.15 23.24
C GLU A 61 -12.83 2.04 23.27
N GLN A 62 -11.68 2.20 22.60
CA GLN A 62 -10.61 1.19 22.50
C GLN A 62 -11.12 -0.17 21.99
N LYS A 63 -11.99 -0.12 20.96
CA LYS A 63 -12.59 -1.32 20.34
C LYS A 63 -12.04 -1.66 18.97
N LEU A 64 -11.16 -0.83 18.41
CA LEU A 64 -10.52 -1.08 17.13
C LEU A 64 -9.08 -1.55 17.34
N TYR A 65 -8.58 -2.36 16.40
CA TYR A 65 -7.19 -2.83 16.37
C TYR A 65 -6.71 -3.43 17.69
N ARG A 66 -7.36 -4.47 18.20
CA ARG A 66 -6.91 -5.12 19.45
C ARG A 66 -5.66 -5.96 19.18
N ASP A 67 -4.88 -6.29 20.22
CA ASP A 67 -3.68 -7.15 20.06
C ASP A 67 -3.99 -8.47 19.36
N GLN A 68 -5.13 -9.09 19.69
CA GLN A 68 -5.58 -10.31 19.04
C GLN A 68 -5.77 -10.16 17.53
N ASP A 69 -6.17 -8.97 17.05
CA ASP A 69 -6.33 -8.71 15.62
C ASP A 69 -4.95 -8.75 14.92
N PHE A 70 -3.90 -8.19 15.54
CA PHE A 70 -2.52 -8.26 15.03
C PHE A 70 -1.91 -9.65 15.11
N ILE A 71 -2.15 -10.40 16.20
CA ILE A 71 -1.69 -11.79 16.32
C ILE A 71 -2.27 -12.63 15.18
N ARG A 72 -3.58 -12.56 14.97
CA ARG A 72 -4.25 -13.30 13.89
C ARG A 72 -3.74 -12.87 12.52
N TYR A 73 -3.62 -11.57 12.28
CA TYR A 73 -3.10 -11.05 11.02
C TYR A 73 -1.66 -11.51 10.76
N TYR A 74 -0.81 -11.51 11.79
CA TYR A 74 0.57 -11.96 11.68
C TYR A 74 0.67 -13.39 11.15
N TYR A 75 0.00 -14.33 11.82
CA TYR A 75 0.08 -15.75 11.47
C TYR A 75 -0.69 -16.12 10.20
N SER A 76 -1.72 -15.36 9.82
CA SER A 76 -2.52 -15.66 8.62
C SER A 76 -2.11 -14.89 7.36
N ILE A 77 -1.34 -13.80 7.51
CA ILE A 77 -0.95 -12.94 6.39
C ILE A 77 0.56 -12.69 6.40
N THR A 78 1.09 -12.09 7.47
CA THR A 78 2.48 -11.60 7.51
C THR A 78 3.48 -12.72 7.29
N VAL A 79 3.33 -13.86 7.96
CA VAL A 79 4.25 -15.00 7.80
C VAL A 79 4.37 -15.46 6.35
N HIS A 80 3.25 -15.63 5.64
CA HIS A 80 3.26 -16.12 4.26
C HIS A 80 3.86 -15.10 3.28
N ILE A 81 3.58 -13.81 3.50
CA ILE A 81 4.14 -12.72 2.69
C ILE A 81 5.65 -12.59 2.92
N GLN A 82 6.11 -12.73 4.16
CA GLN A 82 7.54 -12.74 4.48
C GLN A 82 8.24 -13.94 3.85
N GLU A 83 7.67 -15.14 3.95
CA GLU A 83 8.21 -16.35 3.32
C GLU A 83 8.39 -16.19 1.80
N LEU A 84 7.39 -15.64 1.11
CA LEU A 84 7.50 -15.36 -0.33
C LEU A 84 8.61 -14.36 -0.63
N LYS A 85 8.71 -13.28 0.15
CA LYS A 85 9.74 -12.25 -0.02
C LYS A 85 11.14 -12.83 0.19
N ASP A 86 11.33 -13.61 1.24
CA ASP A 86 12.61 -14.27 1.55
C ASP A 86 13.00 -15.27 0.46
N LYS A 87 12.03 -16.07 -0.02
CA LYS A 87 12.26 -16.98 -1.13
C LYS A 87 12.60 -16.23 -2.42
N HIS A 88 11.97 -15.07 -2.68
CA HIS A 88 12.29 -14.22 -3.83
C HIS A 88 13.76 -13.77 -3.81
N PHE A 89 14.19 -13.11 -2.74
CA PHE A 89 15.55 -12.58 -2.66
C PHE A 89 16.61 -13.69 -2.61
N SER A 90 16.35 -14.79 -1.90
CA SER A 90 17.26 -15.94 -1.92
C SER A 90 17.36 -16.61 -3.30
N THR A 91 16.26 -16.67 -4.05
CA THR A 91 16.26 -17.16 -5.44
C THR A 91 17.04 -16.23 -6.37
N ALA A 92 16.82 -14.92 -6.26
CA ALA A 92 17.54 -13.92 -7.04
C ALA A 92 19.07 -13.99 -6.80
N ALA A 93 19.48 -14.15 -5.54
CA ALA A 93 20.90 -14.27 -5.18
C ALA A 93 21.59 -15.49 -5.80
N GLN A 94 20.85 -16.59 -5.98
CA GLN A 94 21.39 -17.83 -6.57
C GLN A 94 21.28 -17.87 -8.10
N PHE A 95 20.55 -16.92 -8.71
CA PHE A 95 20.09 -17.01 -10.10
C PHE A 95 21.22 -17.07 -11.13
N SER A 96 22.26 -16.24 -10.95
CA SER A 96 23.39 -16.12 -11.89
C SER A 96 24.25 -17.38 -12.00
N GLY A 97 24.22 -18.26 -11.00
CA GLY A 97 25.03 -19.48 -10.95
C GLY A 97 24.32 -20.73 -11.49
N LYS A 98 23.13 -20.58 -12.09
CA LYS A 98 22.26 -21.69 -12.50
C LYS A 98 22.17 -21.79 -14.03
N THR A 99 21.94 -23.00 -14.54
CA THR A 99 21.59 -23.23 -15.94
C THR A 99 20.21 -22.66 -16.26
N LYS A 100 19.90 -22.41 -17.55
CA LYS A 100 18.58 -21.91 -17.98
C LYS A 100 17.42 -22.80 -17.51
N SER A 101 17.63 -24.13 -17.48
CA SER A 101 16.61 -25.06 -17.00
C SER A 101 16.36 -24.93 -15.49
N GLU A 102 17.42 -24.77 -14.70
CA GLU A 102 17.33 -24.54 -13.25
C GLU A 102 16.74 -23.16 -12.94
N GLN A 103 17.13 -22.12 -13.67
CA GLN A 103 16.53 -20.77 -13.55
C GLN A 103 15.03 -20.81 -13.80
N LYS A 104 14.60 -21.53 -14.85
CA LYS A 104 13.17 -21.73 -15.15
C LYS A 104 12.45 -22.47 -14.01
N ALA A 105 13.06 -23.51 -13.46
CA ALA A 105 12.50 -24.26 -12.34
C ALA A 105 12.33 -23.38 -11.08
N LEU A 106 13.36 -22.60 -10.72
CA LEU A 106 13.31 -21.66 -9.59
C LEU A 106 12.19 -20.61 -9.76
N MET A 107 12.02 -20.08 -10.96
CA MET A 107 10.92 -19.14 -11.23
C MET A 107 9.55 -19.80 -11.15
N LYS A 108 9.42 -21.07 -11.58
CA LYS A 108 8.18 -21.85 -11.42
C LYS A 108 7.86 -22.09 -9.94
N GLU A 109 8.85 -22.41 -9.11
CA GLU A 109 8.68 -22.51 -7.65
C GLU A 109 8.15 -21.20 -7.07
N LEU A 110 8.68 -20.05 -7.49
CA LEU A 110 8.18 -18.74 -7.04
C LEU A 110 6.73 -18.49 -7.47
N GLN A 111 6.33 -18.91 -8.68
CA GLN A 111 4.94 -18.80 -9.14
C GLN A 111 3.99 -19.65 -8.31
N GLU A 112 4.41 -20.88 -7.98
CA GLU A 112 3.65 -21.80 -7.14
C GLU A 112 3.53 -21.29 -5.70
N LEU A 113 4.64 -20.81 -5.10
CA LEU A 113 4.63 -20.22 -3.77
C LEU A 113 3.71 -18.99 -3.70
N ALA A 114 3.76 -18.12 -4.69
CA ALA A 114 2.87 -16.96 -4.77
C ALA A 114 1.39 -17.38 -4.88
N GLN A 115 1.09 -18.43 -5.65
CA GLN A 115 -0.28 -18.94 -5.78
C GLN A 115 -0.79 -19.58 -4.48
N THR A 116 0.06 -20.33 -3.78
CA THR A 116 -0.27 -20.91 -2.47
C THR A 116 -0.50 -19.80 -1.45
N THR A 117 0.43 -18.85 -1.34
CA THR A 117 0.33 -17.66 -0.48
C THR A 117 -0.98 -16.91 -0.72
N ARG A 118 -1.35 -16.70 -1.99
CA ARG A 118 -2.61 -16.03 -2.36
C ARG A 118 -3.83 -16.75 -1.81
N LYS A 119 -3.89 -18.08 -1.93
CA LYS A 119 -5.01 -18.90 -1.42
C LYS A 119 -5.11 -18.83 0.11
N GLU A 120 -3.98 -18.88 0.81
CA GLU A 120 -3.96 -18.72 2.28
C GLU A 120 -4.51 -17.35 2.70
N LEU A 121 -4.07 -16.27 2.03
CA LEU A 121 -4.57 -14.91 2.27
C LEU A 121 -6.07 -14.75 1.95
N GLU A 122 -6.58 -15.42 0.91
CA GLU A 122 -8.02 -15.42 0.61
C GLU A 122 -8.84 -16.09 1.72
N GLY A 123 -8.35 -17.22 2.25
CA GLY A 123 -8.98 -17.95 3.35
C GLY A 123 -8.89 -17.27 4.72
N ALA A 124 -7.95 -16.34 4.89
CA ALA A 124 -7.74 -15.64 6.15
C ALA A 124 -8.90 -14.71 6.52
N ASN A 125 -9.47 -14.93 7.71
CA ASN A 125 -10.52 -14.06 8.26
C ASN A 125 -9.91 -12.98 9.16
N ILE A 126 -10.06 -11.72 8.76
CA ILE A 126 -9.60 -10.54 9.51
C ILE A 126 -10.82 -9.82 10.07
N ALA A 127 -10.76 -9.45 11.35
CA ALA A 127 -11.87 -8.76 12.01
C ALA A 127 -12.18 -7.42 11.33
N SER A 128 -13.46 -7.14 11.07
CA SER A 128 -13.93 -5.88 10.48
C SER A 128 -13.63 -4.65 11.35
N THR A 129 -13.36 -4.85 12.64
CA THR A 129 -12.85 -3.81 13.56
C THR A 129 -11.43 -3.35 13.23
N SER A 130 -10.76 -3.97 12.25
CA SER A 130 -9.40 -3.65 11.83
C SER A 130 -9.32 -3.40 10.32
N GLN A 131 -10.06 -2.40 9.83
CA GLN A 131 -10.19 -2.13 8.39
C GLN A 131 -8.85 -1.97 7.66
N LEU A 132 -7.86 -1.29 8.25
CA LEU A 132 -6.53 -1.15 7.62
C LEU A 132 -5.84 -2.51 7.36
N LEU A 133 -6.06 -3.49 8.24
CA LEU A 133 -5.54 -4.84 8.07
C LEU A 133 -6.32 -5.59 6.98
N VAL A 134 -7.63 -5.37 6.89
CA VAL A 134 -8.46 -5.90 5.78
C VAL A 134 -7.98 -5.35 4.44
N ASP A 135 -7.78 -4.04 4.35
CA ASP A 135 -7.32 -3.36 3.13
C ASP A 135 -5.91 -3.83 2.74
N SER A 136 -5.02 -3.96 3.73
CA SER A 136 -3.67 -4.49 3.55
C SER A 136 -3.70 -5.91 2.98
N LYS A 137 -4.55 -6.81 3.51
CA LYS A 137 -4.74 -8.16 2.97
C LYS A 137 -5.11 -8.14 1.48
N TYR A 138 -6.12 -7.35 1.10
CA TYR A 138 -6.56 -7.29 -0.29
C TYR A 138 -5.50 -6.67 -1.22
N ALA A 139 -4.76 -5.67 -0.74
CA ALA A 139 -3.64 -5.10 -1.48
C ALA A 139 -2.52 -6.14 -1.71
N TYR A 140 -2.21 -6.99 -0.72
CA TYR A 140 -1.28 -8.11 -0.92
C TYR A 140 -1.81 -9.14 -1.92
N ILE A 141 -3.09 -9.52 -1.86
CA ILE A 141 -3.69 -10.45 -2.84
C ILE A 141 -3.51 -9.93 -4.27
N ASN A 142 -3.85 -8.65 -4.51
CA ASN A 142 -3.67 -8.02 -5.82
C ASN A 142 -2.20 -7.99 -6.23
N SER A 143 -1.30 -7.69 -5.28
CA SER A 143 0.14 -7.68 -5.49
C SER A 143 0.66 -9.07 -5.91
N LEU A 144 0.12 -10.16 -5.35
CA LEU A 144 0.51 -11.52 -5.72
C LEU A 144 0.10 -11.88 -7.14
N ASP A 145 -1.06 -11.40 -7.59
CA ASP A 145 -1.49 -11.55 -8.99
C ASP A 145 -0.55 -10.79 -9.94
N ALA A 146 -0.21 -9.55 -9.61
CA ALA A 146 0.77 -8.76 -10.36
C ALA A 146 2.18 -9.39 -10.35
N TYR A 147 2.60 -9.96 -9.21
CA TYR A 147 3.88 -10.65 -9.06
C TYR A 147 3.98 -11.86 -10.00
N ARG A 148 2.94 -12.70 -10.04
CA ARG A 148 2.88 -13.90 -10.90
C ARG A 148 2.91 -13.52 -12.39
N ALA A 149 2.14 -12.50 -12.78
CA ALA A 149 2.17 -11.96 -14.14
C ALA A 149 3.58 -11.42 -14.49
N GLY A 150 4.24 -10.75 -13.54
CA GLY A 150 5.62 -10.32 -13.70
C GLY A 150 6.60 -11.48 -13.91
N LEU A 151 6.45 -12.58 -13.14
CA LEU A 151 7.26 -13.79 -13.33
C LEU A 151 7.03 -14.44 -14.70
N ASP A 152 5.81 -14.43 -15.22
CA ASP A 152 5.53 -14.92 -16.59
C ASP A 152 6.29 -14.10 -17.65
N GLN A 153 6.31 -12.77 -17.52
CA GLN A 153 7.10 -11.91 -18.41
C GLN A 153 8.61 -12.16 -18.30
N LEU A 154 9.11 -12.40 -17.09
CA LEU A 154 10.51 -12.74 -16.89
C LEU A 154 10.87 -14.12 -17.47
N LEU A 155 9.94 -15.10 -17.41
CA LEU A 155 10.12 -16.42 -18.03
C LEU A 155 10.18 -16.33 -19.56
N GLU A 156 9.41 -15.42 -20.16
CA GLU A 156 9.51 -15.11 -21.58
C GLU A 156 10.89 -14.52 -21.93
N LYS A 157 11.36 -13.53 -21.17
CA LYS A 157 12.72 -12.97 -21.31
C LYS A 157 13.81 -14.02 -21.17
N LEU A 158 13.67 -14.95 -20.22
CA LEU A 158 14.62 -16.06 -20.02
C LEU A 158 14.70 -16.92 -21.28
N SER A 159 13.55 -17.21 -21.90
CA SER A 159 13.45 -18.01 -23.12
C SER A 159 14.09 -17.31 -24.32
N LEU A 160 13.94 -15.99 -24.39
CA LEU A 160 14.58 -15.12 -25.40
C LEU A 160 16.07 -14.84 -25.11
N GLY A 161 16.58 -15.23 -23.94
CA GLY A 161 17.97 -15.01 -23.54
C GLY A 161 18.30 -13.56 -23.17
N SER A 162 17.31 -12.73 -22.87
CA SER A 162 17.47 -11.31 -22.52
C SER A 162 17.27 -11.01 -21.03
N LEU A 163 17.00 -12.02 -20.21
CA LEU A 163 16.82 -11.87 -18.77
C LEU A 163 18.16 -11.59 -18.08
N THR A 164 18.21 -10.53 -17.28
CA THR A 164 19.34 -10.23 -16.39
C THR A 164 19.02 -10.64 -14.95
N PRO A 165 20.04 -10.96 -14.11
CA PRO A 165 19.81 -11.21 -12.68
C PRO A 165 19.12 -10.05 -11.96
N ASP A 166 19.42 -8.82 -12.38
CA ASP A 166 18.81 -7.59 -11.88
C ASP A 166 17.30 -7.51 -12.15
N ASP A 167 16.84 -8.05 -13.29
CA ASP A 167 15.39 -8.09 -13.61
C ASP A 167 14.60 -8.92 -12.59
N LEU A 168 15.17 -10.03 -12.10
CA LEU A 168 14.53 -10.84 -11.06
C LEU A 168 14.70 -10.18 -9.69
N LEU A 169 15.91 -9.72 -9.34
CA LEU A 169 16.21 -9.14 -8.03
C LEU A 169 15.34 -7.93 -7.71
N THR A 170 15.17 -7.03 -8.67
CA THR A 170 14.52 -5.73 -8.44
C THR A 170 13.05 -5.74 -8.82
N MET A 171 12.63 -6.66 -9.70
CA MET A 171 11.32 -6.63 -10.35
C MET A 171 11.00 -5.25 -10.96
N ARG A 172 12.00 -4.44 -11.34
CA ARG A 172 11.85 -2.99 -11.64
C ARG A 172 10.81 -2.63 -12.70
N ASN A 173 10.54 -3.55 -13.63
CA ASN A 173 9.55 -3.34 -14.70
C ASN A 173 8.12 -3.73 -14.27
N GLN A 174 7.97 -4.24 -13.04
CA GLN A 174 6.72 -4.72 -12.47
C GLN A 174 6.18 -3.71 -11.45
N THR A 175 6.03 -2.45 -11.88
CA THR A 175 5.60 -1.33 -11.02
C THR A 175 4.25 -1.57 -10.36
N GLY A 176 3.33 -2.27 -11.04
CA GLY A 176 2.05 -2.68 -10.47
C GLY A 176 2.20 -3.59 -9.24
N PHE A 177 3.11 -4.54 -9.30
CA PHE A 177 3.47 -5.40 -8.16
C PHE A 177 4.08 -4.57 -7.03
N ILE A 178 5.15 -3.82 -7.31
CA ILE A 178 5.90 -3.08 -6.29
C ILE A 178 5.01 -2.08 -5.56
N ASN A 179 4.22 -1.31 -6.31
CA ASN A 179 3.33 -0.30 -5.72
C ASN A 179 2.28 -0.93 -4.82
N GLN A 180 1.67 -2.05 -5.23
CA GLN A 180 0.65 -2.73 -4.42
C GLN A 180 1.25 -3.40 -3.20
N TRP A 181 2.44 -4.02 -3.32
CA TRP A 181 3.16 -4.60 -2.19
C TRP A 181 3.51 -3.55 -1.13
N ASN A 182 4.12 -2.44 -1.56
CA ASN A 182 4.54 -1.38 -0.65
C ASN A 182 3.32 -0.67 -0.03
N ALA A 183 2.22 -0.49 -0.79
CA ALA A 183 0.98 0.05 -0.25
C ALA A 183 0.34 -0.90 0.79
N ALA A 184 0.32 -2.21 0.53
CA ALA A 184 -0.16 -3.21 1.49
C ALA A 184 0.66 -3.17 2.78
N THR A 185 1.98 -3.06 2.64
CA THR A 185 2.92 -2.90 3.76
C THR A 185 2.59 -1.63 4.53
N ALA A 186 2.48 -0.48 3.87
CA ALA A 186 2.15 0.80 4.51
C ALA A 186 0.83 0.74 5.30
N LEU A 187 -0.22 0.12 4.77
CA LEU A 187 -1.50 -0.08 5.47
C LEU A 187 -1.34 -0.91 6.76
N GLN A 188 -0.50 -1.96 6.73
CA GLN A 188 -0.19 -2.77 7.92
C GLN A 188 0.52 -1.92 8.99
N TYR A 189 1.53 -1.12 8.64
CA TYR A 189 2.21 -0.26 9.61
C TYR A 189 1.33 0.90 10.09
N GLN A 190 0.44 1.42 9.23
CA GLN A 190 -0.56 2.40 9.64
C GLN A 190 -1.51 1.84 10.70
N ALA A 191 -1.89 0.56 10.58
CA ALA A 191 -2.68 -0.11 11.60
C ALA A 191 -1.92 -0.18 12.94
N MET A 192 -0.62 -0.51 12.92
CA MET A 192 0.22 -0.53 14.13
C MET A 192 0.40 0.87 14.74
N ALA A 193 0.57 1.91 13.93
CA ALA A 193 0.60 3.29 14.40
C ALA A 193 -0.74 3.68 15.05
N THR A 194 -1.86 3.21 14.49
CA THR A 194 -3.20 3.43 15.05
C THR A 194 -3.37 2.72 16.38
N TRP A 195 -2.87 1.49 16.50
CA TRP A 195 -2.82 0.78 17.77
C TRP A 195 -2.01 1.55 18.81
N GLU A 196 -0.81 2.03 18.47
CA GLU A 196 0.03 2.77 19.42
C GLU A 196 -0.67 4.06 19.88
N ALA A 197 -1.33 4.77 18.96
CA ALA A 197 -2.11 5.95 19.28
C ALA A 197 -3.23 5.65 20.31
N VAL A 198 -3.98 4.58 20.10
CA VAL A 198 -5.15 4.22 20.94
C VAL A 198 -4.74 3.61 22.28
N TYR A 199 -3.77 2.70 22.29
CA TYR A 199 -3.46 1.88 23.46
C TYR A 199 -2.27 2.41 24.27
N VAL A 200 -1.30 3.06 23.63
CA VAL A 200 -0.06 3.49 24.29
C VAL A 200 -0.04 5.00 24.55
N THR A 201 -0.13 5.82 23.52
CA THR A 201 0.02 7.29 23.66
C THR A 201 -1.29 8.00 24.02
N LYS A 202 -2.42 7.29 23.91
CA LYS A 202 -3.77 7.81 24.16
C LYS A 202 -4.11 9.04 23.32
N GLN A 203 -3.58 9.09 22.09
CA GLN A 203 -3.91 10.09 21.08
C GLN A 203 -5.14 9.67 20.27
N GLN A 204 -6.01 10.61 19.94
CA GLN A 204 -7.30 10.32 19.30
C GLN A 204 -7.19 9.87 17.83
N ALA A 205 -6.12 10.24 17.11
CA ALA A 205 -5.97 9.85 15.71
C ALA A 205 -4.52 9.90 15.23
N VAL A 206 -4.16 8.91 14.41
CA VAL A 206 -3.01 9.01 13.50
C VAL A 206 -3.42 9.90 12.33
N PRO A 207 -2.61 10.89 11.92
CA PRO A 207 -2.92 11.71 10.75
C PRO A 207 -3.18 10.85 9.52
N LYS A 208 -4.34 11.03 8.86
CA LYS A 208 -4.64 10.37 7.58
C LYS A 208 -3.76 10.87 6.44
N VAL A 209 -3.30 12.11 6.55
CA VAL A 209 -2.42 12.78 5.59
C VAL A 209 -1.12 13.09 6.29
N GLN A 210 -0.02 12.61 5.72
CA GLN A 210 1.30 12.85 6.28
C GLN A 210 1.76 14.28 6.00
N PRO A 211 2.60 14.86 6.87
CA PRO A 211 3.28 16.09 6.54
C PRO A 211 4.13 15.88 5.28
N ALA A 212 4.10 16.83 4.35
CA ALA A 212 4.85 16.76 3.09
C ALA A 212 6.36 16.64 3.32
N GLN A 213 6.85 17.11 4.46
CA GLN A 213 8.24 16.97 4.91
C GLN A 213 8.24 16.70 6.41
N VAL A 214 9.06 15.73 6.82
CA VAL A 214 9.32 15.40 8.22
C VAL A 214 10.77 15.76 8.51
N SER A 215 11.00 16.76 9.35
CA SER A 215 12.35 17.10 9.81
C SER A 215 12.88 16.05 10.79
N PRO A 216 14.21 15.93 10.97
CA PRO A 216 14.79 15.05 11.99
C PRO A 216 14.26 15.30 13.42
N ALA A 217 13.94 16.55 13.75
CA ALA A 217 13.35 16.90 15.04
C ALA A 217 11.92 16.37 15.19
N GLN A 218 11.08 16.53 14.14
CA GLN A 218 9.72 15.98 14.13
C GLN A 218 9.74 14.45 14.17
N TRP A 219 10.65 13.82 13.42
CA TRP A 219 10.84 12.38 13.45
C TRP A 219 11.08 11.84 14.86
N LYS A 220 12.03 12.45 15.60
CA LYS A 220 12.33 12.08 16.99
C LYS A 220 11.16 12.26 17.95
N ALA A 221 10.24 13.18 17.63
CA ALA A 221 9.04 13.41 18.44
C ALA A 221 7.92 12.41 18.16
N TYR A 222 7.99 11.67 17.05
CA TYR A 222 6.95 10.68 16.72
C TYR A 222 7.09 9.39 17.53
N PRO A 223 5.96 8.78 17.92
CA PRO A 223 5.94 7.43 18.46
C PRO A 223 6.57 6.41 17.50
N TYR A 224 6.98 5.25 18.01
CA TYR A 224 7.80 4.31 17.25
C TYR A 224 7.05 3.75 16.03
N HIS A 225 5.80 3.31 16.19
CA HIS A 225 5.04 2.74 15.07
C HIS A 225 4.63 3.80 14.06
N MET A 226 4.51 5.08 14.47
CA MET A 226 4.36 6.18 13.52
C MET A 226 5.61 6.34 12.65
N ARG A 227 6.81 6.21 13.21
CA ARG A 227 8.06 6.21 12.43
C ARG A 227 8.13 5.04 11.45
N ASN A 228 7.75 3.83 11.88
CA ASN A 228 7.68 2.67 10.96
C ASN A 228 6.68 2.89 9.82
N PHE A 229 5.53 3.52 10.09
CA PHE A 229 4.58 3.87 9.04
C PHE A 229 5.17 4.89 8.04
N LEU A 230 5.84 5.93 8.54
CA LEU A 230 6.53 6.90 7.68
C LEU A 230 7.64 6.24 6.84
N ALA A 231 8.38 5.29 7.42
CA ALA A 231 9.37 4.50 6.69
C ALA A 231 8.72 3.63 5.60
N ALA A 232 7.59 2.97 5.89
CA ALA A 232 6.86 2.19 4.89
C ALA A 232 6.38 3.06 3.73
N GLU A 233 6.01 4.32 4.00
CA GLU A 233 5.56 5.27 2.99
C GLU A 233 6.72 5.86 2.18
N ALA A 234 7.90 6.01 2.77
CA ALA A 234 9.12 6.26 2.01
C ALA A 234 9.39 5.10 1.01
N LEU A 235 9.16 3.85 1.41
CA LEU A 235 9.28 2.70 0.50
C LEU A 235 8.25 2.71 -0.63
N VAL A 236 7.00 3.14 -0.36
CA VAL A 236 6.01 3.37 -1.42
C VAL A 236 6.54 4.38 -2.45
N LYS A 237 7.14 5.50 -2.00
CA LYS A 237 7.72 6.52 -2.88
C LYS A 237 8.97 6.05 -3.62
N SER A 238 9.75 5.13 -3.05
CA SER A 238 10.96 4.59 -3.68
C SER A 238 10.68 3.81 -4.97
N GLN A 239 9.49 3.21 -5.07
CA GLN A 239 9.12 2.27 -6.15
C GLN A 239 10.12 1.13 -6.36
N GLN A 240 10.80 0.71 -5.29
CA GLN A 240 11.71 -0.43 -5.30
C GLN A 240 11.20 -1.57 -4.42
N PHE A 241 11.64 -2.78 -4.75
CA PHE A 241 11.41 -3.97 -3.95
C PHE A 241 12.68 -4.30 -3.17
N TYR A 242 12.64 -4.09 -1.85
CA TYR A 242 13.80 -4.27 -0.97
C TYR A 242 13.68 -5.51 -0.10
N PRO A 243 14.80 -6.14 0.32
CA PRO A 243 14.79 -7.31 1.20
C PRO A 243 14.44 -6.97 2.65
N PHE A 244 14.71 -5.74 3.12
CA PHE A 244 14.47 -5.31 4.50
C PHE A 244 13.03 -4.82 4.73
N TYR A 245 12.62 -4.62 5.98
CA TYR A 245 11.29 -4.14 6.37
C TYR A 245 11.30 -2.68 6.88
N PRO A 246 10.13 -2.01 6.96
CA PRO A 246 10.05 -0.63 7.47
C PRO A 246 10.68 -0.39 8.85
N GLU A 247 10.64 -1.37 9.77
CA GLU A 247 11.32 -1.31 11.06
C GLU A 247 12.85 -1.28 10.93
N ASP A 248 13.41 -1.97 9.93
CA ASP A 248 14.85 -1.97 9.66
C ASP A 248 15.30 -0.59 9.17
N LEU A 249 14.53 -0.01 8.23
CA LEU A 249 14.77 1.37 7.76
C LEU A 249 14.63 2.37 8.91
N THR A 250 13.63 2.21 9.76
CA THR A 250 13.42 3.06 10.94
C THR A 250 14.59 2.97 11.91
N ALA A 251 15.05 1.76 12.23
CA ALA A 251 16.21 1.54 13.09
C ALA A 251 17.48 2.15 12.50
N ARG A 252 17.69 2.03 11.18
CA ARG A 252 18.84 2.64 10.52
C ARG A 252 18.79 4.16 10.54
N ILE A 253 17.63 4.76 10.28
CA ILE A 253 17.44 6.22 10.40
C ILE A 253 17.72 6.67 11.83
N ASP A 254 17.12 6.02 12.83
CA ASP A 254 17.30 6.36 14.24
C ASP A 254 18.76 6.21 14.70
N SER A 255 19.46 5.17 14.25
CA SER A 255 20.89 4.97 14.50
C SER A 255 21.74 6.14 13.99
N VAL A 256 21.50 6.61 12.76
CA VAL A 256 22.22 7.77 12.21
C VAL A 256 21.84 9.06 12.92
N LEU A 257 20.58 9.21 13.32
CA LEU A 257 20.09 10.39 14.05
C LEU A 257 20.54 10.44 15.52
N GLN A 258 20.91 9.30 16.12
CA GLN A 258 21.54 9.25 17.44
C GLN A 258 23.03 9.60 17.38
N GLY A 259 23.73 9.22 16.29
CA GLY A 259 25.08 9.70 16.04
C GLY A 259 25.10 11.19 15.69
N GLU A 260 26.18 11.90 16.03
CA GLU A 260 26.47 13.26 15.51
C GLU A 260 26.66 13.27 13.97
N THR A 261 26.46 12.14 13.31
CA THR A 261 26.58 11.93 11.88
C THR A 261 25.42 12.54 11.08
N ALA A 262 24.23 12.71 11.67
CA ALA A 262 23.10 13.32 10.96
C ALA A 262 23.34 14.78 10.54
N THR A 263 23.99 15.56 11.40
CA THR A 263 24.46 16.92 11.07
C THR A 263 25.59 16.89 10.03
N THR A 264 26.42 15.85 10.04
CA THR A 264 27.49 15.65 9.06
C THR A 264 26.94 15.33 7.65
N PHE A 265 25.84 14.59 7.55
CA PHE A 265 25.19 14.27 6.26
C PHE A 265 24.20 15.34 5.77
N GLY A 266 23.89 16.35 6.58
CA GLY A 266 23.05 17.48 6.16
C GLY A 266 21.60 17.11 5.82
N TRP A 267 21.04 16.07 6.44
CA TRP A 267 19.67 15.63 6.20
C TRP A 267 18.66 16.71 6.60
N LYS A 268 17.88 17.20 5.63
CA LYS A 268 16.84 18.22 5.86
C LYS A 268 15.49 17.61 6.19
N ASP A 269 15.23 16.42 5.65
CA ASP A 269 14.01 15.66 5.86
C ASP A 269 14.26 14.15 5.82
N ILE A 270 13.32 13.38 6.36
CA ILE A 270 13.42 11.93 6.46
C ILE A 270 13.28 11.21 5.12
N ASP A 271 12.49 11.75 4.19
CA ASP A 271 12.38 11.14 2.85
C ASP A 271 13.75 11.19 2.13
N GLN A 272 14.52 12.27 2.31
CA GLN A 272 15.88 12.40 1.83
C GLN A 272 16.82 11.39 2.52
N ALA A 273 16.70 11.23 3.84
CA ALA A 273 17.49 10.27 4.59
C ALA A 273 17.23 8.84 4.10
N ALA A 274 15.96 8.44 3.95
CA ALA A 274 15.56 7.13 3.46
C ALA A 274 16.14 6.85 2.07
N ARG A 275 15.95 7.77 1.11
CA ARG A 275 16.51 7.64 -0.24
C ARG A 275 18.03 7.50 -0.25
N MET A 276 18.73 8.22 0.63
CA MET A 276 20.19 8.12 0.72
C MET A 276 20.63 6.77 1.29
N LEU A 277 19.98 6.28 2.35
CA LEU A 277 20.26 4.98 2.96
C LEU A 277 19.97 3.84 1.98
N GLU A 278 18.88 3.94 1.24
CA GLU A 278 18.51 3.02 0.16
C GLU A 278 19.56 3.02 -0.96
N ALA A 279 19.92 4.19 -1.49
CA ALA A 279 20.87 4.31 -2.60
C ALA A 279 22.30 3.86 -2.23
N THR A 280 22.63 3.81 -0.95
CA THR A 280 23.94 3.36 -0.44
C THR A 280 23.92 1.93 0.10
N ASP A 281 22.80 1.22 -0.02
CA ASP A 281 22.61 -0.14 0.52
C ASP A 281 22.96 -0.22 2.03
N ALA A 282 22.66 0.86 2.75
CA ALA A 282 23.01 1.02 4.16
C ALA A 282 22.00 0.36 5.11
N VAL A 283 20.83 -0.03 4.61
CA VAL A 283 19.77 -0.71 5.37
C VAL A 283 19.88 -2.21 5.14
N ARG A 284 19.98 -3.00 6.21
CA ARG A 284 20.04 -4.46 6.13
C ARG A 284 18.82 -5.09 6.77
N LEU A 285 18.43 -6.24 6.24
CA LEU A 285 17.43 -7.09 6.88
C LEU A 285 17.89 -7.47 8.30
N GLY A 286 17.04 -7.21 9.29
CA GLY A 286 17.34 -7.49 10.71
C GLY A 286 18.07 -6.36 11.43
N ASP A 287 18.27 -5.20 10.79
CA ASP A 287 18.78 -3.99 11.42
C ASP A 287 17.97 -3.64 12.68
N PHE A 288 16.64 -3.73 12.62
CA PHE A 288 15.79 -3.51 13.79
C PHE A 288 16.16 -4.44 14.94
N GLN A 289 16.21 -5.75 14.70
CA GLN A 289 16.51 -6.75 15.73
C GLN A 289 17.88 -6.52 16.35
N SER A 290 18.89 -6.23 15.52
CA SER A 290 20.26 -6.02 15.98
C SER A 290 20.44 -4.77 16.85
N MET A 291 19.66 -3.72 16.60
CA MET A 291 19.77 -2.42 17.27
C MET A 291 18.70 -2.20 18.33
N ARG A 292 17.72 -3.09 18.46
CA ARG A 292 16.54 -2.92 19.30
C ARG A 292 16.86 -2.60 20.75
N SER A 293 17.72 -3.39 21.38
CA SER A 293 18.04 -3.24 22.81
C SER A 293 18.70 -1.91 23.13
N GLN A 294 19.44 -1.34 22.17
CA GLN A 294 20.09 -0.04 22.29
C GLN A 294 19.14 1.12 21.97
N LEU A 295 18.37 1.01 20.88
CA LEU A 295 17.54 2.12 20.38
C LEU A 295 16.17 2.19 21.07
N TYR A 296 15.60 1.06 21.46
CA TYR A 296 14.20 0.94 21.90
C TYR A 296 14.03 -0.01 23.11
N PRO A 297 14.75 0.22 24.24
CA PRO A 297 14.68 -0.66 25.40
C PRO A 297 13.26 -0.78 26.00
N ASP A 298 12.49 0.30 25.94
CA ASP A 298 11.15 0.41 26.53
C ASP A 298 10.02 0.33 25.48
N LEU A 299 10.28 -0.29 24.33
CA LEU A 299 9.30 -0.35 23.25
C LEU A 299 8.04 -1.12 23.68
N LYS A 300 6.90 -0.42 23.63
CA LYS A 300 5.57 -1.03 23.70
C LYS A 300 5.07 -1.27 22.28
N ALA A 301 4.79 -2.53 21.96
CA ALA A 301 4.36 -2.95 20.63
C ALA A 301 3.22 -3.98 20.73
N PRO A 302 2.43 -4.19 19.65
CA PRO A 302 1.50 -5.31 19.59
C PRO A 302 2.25 -6.62 19.84
N GLU A 303 1.59 -7.59 20.46
CA GLU A 303 2.17 -8.89 20.83
C GLU A 303 2.40 -9.83 19.62
N ILE A 304 3.21 -9.39 18.65
CA ILE A 304 3.55 -10.16 17.45
C ILE A 304 5.06 -10.47 17.40
N PRO A 305 5.47 -11.63 16.84
CA PRO A 305 6.87 -12.06 16.84
C PRO A 305 7.87 -11.06 16.25
N THR A 306 7.46 -10.20 15.30
CA THR A 306 8.29 -9.09 14.80
C THR A 306 8.87 -8.24 15.93
N PHE A 307 8.08 -8.00 16.98
CA PHE A 307 8.48 -7.20 18.14
C PHE A 307 8.64 -8.05 19.40
N SER A 308 8.74 -9.37 19.28
CA SER A 308 8.91 -10.28 20.43
C SER A 308 10.21 -11.05 20.31
N LYS A 309 11.34 -10.34 20.44
CA LYS A 309 12.71 -10.83 20.67
C LYS A 309 13.63 -9.63 20.88
#